data_AF-A0A963WF34-F1
#
_entry.id   AF-A0A963WF34-F1
#
_cell.length_a   1.000
_cell.length_b   1.000
_cell.length_c   1.000
_cell.angle_alpha   90.00
_cell.angle_beta   90.00
_cell.angle_gamma   90.00
#
_symmetry.space_group_name_H-M   'P 1'
#
loop_
_entity.id
_entity.type
_entity.pdbx_description
1 polymer ?
#
loop_
_entity_poly.entity_id
_entity_poly.type
_entity_poly.pdbx_seq_one_letter_code
_entity_poly.pdbx_strand_id
1 'polypeptide(L)'
;LRGFPYVNGRLFAESLPIADFDAATREALLNACALDWSAISPAIFGSLFQSIMDDKARRNLGAHYTSEENILKLIGPLFLGELRAEFAKVKGHRNRLFDFHKKLRTLTFFDPACGCGNFLVVSYRELRLLELDVLRAAAELQGHAGQRSVDVHQL
;
A
#
# COMPACT_ATOMS: atom_id res chain seq x y z
N LEU A 1 -6.09 -26.68 -14.24
CA LEU A 1 -6.25 -25.21 -14.44
C LEU A 1 -7.47 -24.58 -13.73
N ARG A 2 -8.47 -25.32 -13.22
CA ARG A 2 -9.64 -24.75 -12.51
C ARG A 2 -9.39 -24.26 -11.07
N GLY A 3 -8.13 -24.22 -10.61
CA GLY A 3 -7.77 -23.90 -9.22
C GLY A 3 -7.24 -22.49 -8.97
N PHE A 4 -6.98 -21.70 -10.03
CA PHE A 4 -6.43 -20.35 -9.91
C PHE A 4 -7.46 -19.30 -10.33
N PRO A 5 -7.64 -18.21 -9.57
CA PRO A 5 -8.54 -17.13 -9.96
C PRO A 5 -7.96 -16.33 -11.12
N TYR A 6 -8.85 -15.69 -11.89
CA TYR A 6 -8.43 -14.71 -12.89
C TYR A 6 -7.89 -13.46 -12.19
N VAL A 7 -6.67 -13.05 -12.57
CA VAL A 7 -6.04 -11.81 -12.12
C VAL A 7 -5.81 -10.93 -13.35
N ASN A 8 -6.56 -9.84 -13.44
CA ASN A 8 -6.44 -8.86 -14.54
C ASN A 8 -5.35 -7.82 -14.27
N GLY A 9 -5.29 -6.81 -15.12
CA GLY A 9 -4.51 -5.59 -14.94
C GLY A 9 -3.23 -5.59 -15.76
N ARG A 10 -2.45 -4.53 -15.61
CA ARG A 10 -1.22 -4.37 -16.38
C ARG A 10 -0.13 -5.39 -16.03
N LEU A 11 -0.20 -6.02 -14.85
CA LEU A 11 0.85 -6.93 -14.36
C LEU A 11 1.01 -8.20 -15.21
N PHE A 12 -0.09 -8.76 -15.73
CA PHE A 12 -0.10 -9.98 -16.56
C PHE A 12 -0.56 -9.70 -18.01
N ALA A 13 -0.55 -8.43 -18.43
CA ALA A 13 -0.99 -8.04 -19.76
C ALA A 13 0.04 -8.43 -20.84
N GLU A 14 1.31 -8.57 -20.48
CA GLU A 14 2.38 -8.93 -21.38
C GLU A 14 2.60 -10.45 -21.39
N SER A 15 2.79 -11.01 -22.59
CA SER A 15 3.21 -12.40 -22.75
C SER A 15 4.73 -12.47 -22.74
N LEU A 16 5.31 -13.00 -21.67
CA LEU A 16 6.76 -13.18 -21.53
C LEU A 16 7.22 -14.51 -22.14
N PRO A 17 8.45 -14.59 -22.65
CA PRO A 17 9.05 -15.86 -23.05
C PRO A 17 9.18 -16.79 -21.83
N ILE A 18 9.07 -18.10 -22.08
CA ILE A 18 9.25 -19.10 -21.03
C ILE A 18 10.73 -19.08 -20.61
N ALA A 19 10.98 -18.94 -19.31
CA ALA A 19 12.32 -19.04 -18.75
C ALA A 19 12.71 -20.51 -18.56
N ASP A 20 13.99 -20.81 -18.79
CA ASP A 20 14.55 -22.12 -18.48
C ASP A 20 14.82 -22.26 -16.98
N PHE A 21 14.52 -23.44 -16.43
CA PHE A 21 14.76 -23.78 -15.03
C PHE A 21 15.64 -25.02 -14.94
N ASP A 22 16.56 -25.01 -13.98
CA ASP A 22 17.33 -26.16 -13.53
C ASP A 22 16.86 -26.64 -12.16
N ALA A 23 17.52 -27.68 -11.62
CA ALA A 23 17.16 -28.21 -10.30
C ALA A 23 17.36 -27.17 -9.18
N ALA A 24 18.41 -26.35 -9.25
CA ALA A 24 18.74 -25.37 -8.22
C ALA A 24 17.72 -24.22 -8.18
N THR A 25 17.37 -23.67 -9.33
CA THR A 25 16.36 -22.60 -9.46
C THR A 25 14.96 -23.08 -9.05
N ARG A 26 14.61 -24.34 -9.36
CA ARG A 26 13.38 -24.96 -8.88
C ARG A 26 13.33 -25.04 -7.35
N GLU A 27 14.40 -25.54 -6.71
CA GLU A 27 14.47 -25.62 -5.25
C GLU A 27 14.43 -24.24 -4.59
N ALA A 28 15.10 -23.24 -5.17
CA ALA A 28 15.02 -21.86 -4.69
C ALA A 28 13.58 -21.30 -4.72
N LEU A 29 12.84 -21.57 -5.80
CA LEU A 29 11.43 -21.16 -5.91
C LEU A 29 10.55 -21.86 -4.87
N LEU A 30 10.73 -23.17 -4.66
CA LEU A 30 9.97 -23.92 -3.65
C LEU A 30 10.24 -23.42 -2.23
N ASN A 31 11.51 -23.13 -1.92
CA ASN A 31 11.89 -22.54 -0.64
C ASN A 31 11.23 -21.17 -0.44
N ALA A 32 11.18 -20.33 -1.49
CA ALA A 32 10.46 -19.07 -1.42
C ALA A 32 8.95 -19.26 -1.22
N CYS A 33 8.32 -20.25 -1.87
CA CYS A 33 6.90 -20.57 -1.69
C CYS A 33 6.57 -21.12 -0.29
N ALA A 34 7.54 -21.71 0.42
CA ALA A 34 7.35 -22.22 1.78
C ALA A 34 7.35 -21.12 2.85
N LEU A 35 7.76 -19.89 2.52
CA LEU A 35 7.71 -18.75 3.41
C LEU A 35 6.29 -18.17 3.50
N ASP A 36 5.97 -17.57 4.65
CA ASP A 36 4.72 -16.81 4.82
C ASP A 36 4.89 -15.37 4.30
N TRP A 37 4.21 -15.05 3.20
CA TRP A 37 4.22 -13.73 2.56
C TRP A 37 3.07 -12.82 3.02
N SER A 38 2.25 -13.25 3.98
CA SER A 38 1.09 -12.48 4.44
C SER A 38 1.44 -11.12 5.05
N ALA A 39 2.60 -11.02 5.70
CA ALA A 39 3.09 -9.82 6.39
C ALA A 39 4.22 -9.12 5.63
N ILE A 40 4.13 -9.04 4.29
CA ILE A 40 5.15 -8.35 3.49
C ILE A 40 5.21 -6.86 3.84
N SER A 41 6.43 -6.37 4.10
CA SER A 41 6.67 -4.96 4.46
C SER A 41 7.45 -4.22 3.37
N PRO A 42 7.38 -2.87 3.32
CA PRO A 42 8.18 -2.05 2.40
C PRO A 42 9.69 -2.33 2.47
N ALA A 43 10.19 -2.79 3.62
CA ALA A 43 11.60 -3.15 3.80
C ALA A 43 12.02 -4.33 2.92
N ILE A 44 11.12 -5.31 2.69
CA ILE A 44 11.42 -6.49 1.85
C ILE A 44 11.60 -6.08 0.38
N PHE A 45 10.75 -5.17 -0.12
CA PHE A 45 10.89 -4.62 -1.47
C PHE A 45 12.20 -3.84 -1.62
N GLY A 46 12.55 -3.05 -0.60
CA GLY A 46 13.81 -2.31 -0.55
C GLY A 46 15.03 -3.24 -0.59
N SER A 47 15.04 -4.29 0.24
CA SER A 47 16.16 -5.25 0.28
C SER A 47 16.29 -6.07 -1.00
N LEU A 48 15.17 -6.48 -1.61
CA LEU A 48 15.18 -7.22 -2.86
C LEU A 48 15.69 -6.36 -4.02
N PHE A 49 15.24 -5.11 -4.11
CA PHE A 49 15.72 -4.20 -5.16
C PHE A 49 17.22 -3.93 -5.01
N GLN A 50 17.70 -3.78 -3.77
CA GLN A 50 19.11 -3.58 -3.47
C GLN A 50 19.98 -4.80 -3.76
N SER A 51 19.50 -6.02 -3.51
CA SER A 51 20.29 -7.24 -3.71
C SER A 51 20.52 -7.57 -5.19
N ILE A 52 19.68 -7.05 -6.08
CA ILE A 52 19.77 -7.28 -7.53
C ILE A 52 20.67 -6.24 -8.22
N MET A 53 20.98 -5.12 -7.57
CA MET A 53 21.83 -4.07 -8.14
C MET A 53 23.32 -4.31 -7.85
N ASP A 54 24.15 -4.11 -8.87
CA ASP A 54 25.62 -4.11 -8.73
C ASP A 54 26.11 -2.95 -7.83
N ASP A 55 27.16 -3.18 -7.04
CA ASP A 55 27.61 -2.25 -5.99
C ASP A 55 28.01 -0.87 -6.53
N LYS A 56 28.60 -0.83 -7.73
CA LYS A 56 28.91 0.43 -8.44
C LYS A 56 27.65 1.15 -8.91
N ALA A 57 26.66 0.42 -9.43
CA ALA A 57 25.39 0.99 -9.86
C ALA A 57 24.60 1.53 -8.67
N ARG A 58 24.59 0.81 -7.54
CA ARG A 58 23.93 1.22 -6.29
C ARG A 58 24.46 2.57 -5.78
N ARG A 59 25.79 2.77 -5.79
CA ARG A 59 26.42 4.01 -5.31
C ARG A 59 26.18 5.19 -6.25
N ASN A 60 26.20 4.96 -7.56
CA ASN A 60 25.96 6.01 -8.56
C ASN A 60 24.48 6.44 -8.65
N LEU A 61 23.54 5.51 -8.43
CA LEU A 61 22.10 5.79 -8.48
C LEU A 61 21.54 6.32 -7.16
N GLY A 62 22.34 6.34 -6.09
CA GLY A 62 21.86 6.73 -4.75
C GLY A 62 20.75 5.83 -4.23
N ALA A 63 20.74 4.54 -4.63
CA ALA A 63 19.63 3.63 -4.43
C ALA A 63 19.55 3.05 -3.00
N HIS A 64 19.51 3.96 -2.02
CA HIS A 64 19.19 3.68 -0.65
C HIS A 64 17.67 3.79 -0.48
N TYR A 65 17.01 2.71 -0.06
CA TYR A 65 15.59 2.80 0.24
C TYR A 65 15.38 3.68 1.48
N THR A 66 14.34 4.50 1.45
CA THR A 66 13.94 5.32 2.61
C THR A 66 13.20 4.43 3.61
N SER A 67 13.63 4.44 4.87
CA SER A 67 12.97 3.69 5.94
C SER A 67 11.54 4.19 6.16
N GLU A 68 10.66 3.31 6.63
CA GLU A 68 9.28 3.66 6.95
C GLU A 68 9.20 4.82 7.95
N GLU A 69 10.05 4.82 8.97
CA GLU A 69 10.12 5.90 9.98
C GLU A 69 10.40 7.26 9.33
N ASN A 70 11.34 7.32 8.38
CA ASN A 70 11.67 8.57 7.69
C ASN A 70 10.54 9.01 6.77
N ILE A 71 9.85 8.07 6.12
CA ILE A 71 8.66 8.38 5.32
C ILE A 71 7.56 8.97 6.23
N LEU A 72 7.29 8.36 7.38
CA LEU A 72 6.29 8.84 8.35
C LEU A 72 6.61 10.25 8.86
N LYS A 73 7.90 10.54 9.16
CA LYS A 73 8.37 11.88 9.54
C LYS A 73 8.13 12.93 8.45
N LEU A 74 8.11 12.52 7.19
CA LEU A 74 7.89 13.41 6.05
C LEU A 74 6.39 13.58 5.73
N ILE A 75 5.61 12.48 5.64
CA ILE A 75 4.19 12.57 5.31
C ILE A 75 3.33 13.13 6.44
N GLY A 76 3.79 12.97 7.69
CA GLY A 76 3.15 13.51 8.89
C GLY A 76 2.84 15.01 8.76
N PRO A 77 3.84 15.87 8.63
CA PRO A 77 3.64 17.30 8.42
C PRO A 77 3.15 17.65 7.00
N LEU A 78 3.45 16.83 5.99
CA LEU A 78 3.11 17.17 4.59
C LEU A 78 1.61 17.12 4.31
N PHE A 79 0.89 16.13 4.84
CA PHE A 79 -0.56 16.01 4.62
C PHE A 79 -1.28 15.20 5.71
N LEU A 80 -0.63 14.19 6.29
CA LEU A 80 -1.33 13.21 7.13
C LEU A 80 -1.85 13.85 8.44
N GLY A 81 -1.07 14.76 9.03
CA GLY A 81 -1.47 15.49 10.23
C GLY A 81 -2.70 16.37 10.00
N GLU A 82 -2.73 17.10 8.89
CA GLU A 82 -3.88 17.94 8.53
C GLU A 82 -5.14 17.11 8.27
N LEU A 83 -5.03 16.00 7.54
CA LEU A 83 -6.16 15.10 7.29
C LEU A 83 -6.72 14.49 8.58
N ARG A 84 -5.85 14.08 9.51
CA ARG A 84 -6.29 13.55 10.81
C ARG A 84 -6.96 14.63 11.67
N ALA A 85 -6.45 15.86 11.65
CA ALA A 85 -7.06 16.99 12.35
C ALA A 85 -8.42 17.37 11.77
N GLU A 86 -8.57 17.35 10.44
CA GLU A 86 -9.84 17.56 9.75
C GLU A 86 -10.85 16.45 10.09
N PHE A 87 -10.44 15.18 10.01
CA PHE A 87 -11.24 14.03 10.43
C PHE A 87 -11.78 14.21 11.86
N ALA A 88 -10.92 14.59 12.81
CA ALA A 88 -11.30 14.79 14.20
C ALA A 88 -12.41 15.85 14.38
N LYS A 89 -12.47 16.85 13.50
CA LYS A 89 -13.51 17.90 13.50
C LYS A 89 -14.82 17.43 12.86
N VAL A 90 -14.75 16.55 11.86
CA VAL A 90 -15.93 16.12 11.07
C VAL A 90 -16.52 14.78 11.49
N LYS A 91 -15.81 13.97 12.29
CA LYS A 91 -16.22 12.60 12.67
C LYS A 91 -17.61 12.47 13.31
N GLY A 92 -18.13 13.54 13.92
CA GLY A 92 -19.47 13.57 14.53
C GLY A 92 -20.60 14.03 13.59
N HIS A 93 -20.28 14.35 12.33
CA HIS A 93 -21.22 14.96 11.39
C HIS A 93 -21.30 14.17 10.09
N ARG A 94 -22.37 13.38 9.92
CA ARG A 94 -22.55 12.45 8.78
C ARG A 94 -22.23 13.08 7.42
N ASN A 95 -22.84 14.22 7.09
CA ASN A 95 -22.66 14.85 5.77
C ASN A 95 -21.20 15.32 5.57
N ARG A 96 -20.58 15.92 6.58
CA ARG A 96 -19.19 16.37 6.50
C ARG A 96 -18.21 15.21 6.42
N LEU A 97 -18.53 14.10 7.09
CA LEU A 97 -17.73 12.88 7.04
C LEU A 97 -17.78 12.24 5.64
N PHE A 98 -18.94 12.27 4.98
CA PHE A 98 -19.09 11.84 3.59
C PHE A 98 -18.30 12.72 2.62
N ASP A 99 -18.37 14.05 2.78
CA ASP A 99 -17.58 14.98 1.97
C ASP A 99 -16.08 14.79 2.19
N PHE A 100 -15.66 14.51 3.43
CA PHE A 100 -14.28 14.16 3.76
C PHE A 100 -13.84 12.85 3.09
N HIS A 101 -14.68 11.81 3.08
CA HIS A 101 -14.38 10.56 2.40
C HIS A 101 -14.21 10.75 0.89
N LYS A 102 -15.08 11.55 0.26
CA LYS A 102 -14.93 11.96 -1.15
C LYS A 102 -13.61 12.68 -1.40
N LYS A 103 -13.22 13.61 -0.52
CA LYS A 103 -11.95 14.32 -0.61
C LYS A 103 -10.77 13.33 -0.61
N LEU A 104 -10.74 12.36 0.31
CA LEU A 104 -9.68 11.35 0.38
C LEU A 104 -9.51 10.60 -0.96
N ARG A 105 -10.63 10.25 -1.63
CA ARG A 105 -10.63 9.56 -2.93
C ARG A 105 -9.98 10.39 -4.06
N THR A 106 -9.99 11.71 -3.96
CA THR A 106 -9.45 12.62 -4.99
C THR A 106 -7.97 12.97 -4.82
N LEU A 107 -7.37 12.60 -3.68
CA LEU A 107 -5.96 12.92 -3.42
C LEU A 107 -5.03 12.12 -4.35
N THR A 108 -4.11 12.84 -5.00
CA THR A 108 -3.09 12.27 -5.87
C THR A 108 -1.71 12.52 -5.30
N PHE A 109 -0.90 11.47 -5.20
CA PHE A 109 0.47 11.54 -4.69
C PHE A 109 1.44 11.28 -5.84
N PHE A 110 2.49 12.08 -5.92
CA PHE A 110 3.48 11.97 -6.97
C PHE A 110 4.88 11.95 -6.37
N ASP A 111 5.64 10.92 -6.73
CA ASP A 111 7.04 10.75 -6.37
C ASP A 111 7.84 10.53 -7.67
N PRO A 112 8.54 11.57 -8.18
CA PRO A 112 9.27 11.51 -9.45
C PRO A 112 10.53 10.64 -9.39
N ALA A 113 10.94 10.19 -8.21
CA ALA A 113 12.12 9.35 -8.00
C ALA A 113 11.79 8.16 -7.07
N CYS A 114 10.66 7.50 -7.33
CA CYS A 114 10.04 6.58 -6.36
C CYS A 114 10.82 5.29 -6.07
N GLY A 115 11.81 4.92 -6.88
CA GLY A 115 12.57 3.67 -6.71
C GLY A 115 11.64 2.46 -6.60
N CYS A 116 11.70 1.74 -5.46
CA CYS A 116 10.81 0.61 -5.15
C CYS A 116 9.38 1.01 -4.73
N GLY A 117 9.06 2.31 -4.68
CA GLY A 117 7.72 2.82 -4.42
C GLY A 117 7.36 2.96 -2.94
N ASN A 118 8.32 2.85 -2.01
CA ASN A 118 8.04 2.83 -0.57
C ASN A 118 7.25 4.05 -0.07
N PHE A 119 7.52 5.25 -0.59
CA PHE A 119 6.75 6.44 -0.26
C PHE A 119 5.26 6.28 -0.59
N LEU A 120 4.96 5.77 -1.79
CA LEU A 120 3.60 5.56 -2.28
C LEU A 120 2.90 4.45 -1.49
N VAL A 121 3.60 3.35 -1.20
CA VAL A 121 3.07 2.22 -0.42
C VAL A 121 2.70 2.65 1.00
N VAL A 122 3.61 3.34 1.69
CA VAL A 122 3.37 3.82 3.06
C VAL A 122 2.27 4.88 3.09
N SER A 123 2.31 5.86 2.16
CA SER A 123 1.25 6.89 2.06
C SER A 123 -0.12 6.27 1.82
N TYR A 124 -0.22 5.30 0.91
CA TYR A 124 -1.46 4.59 0.63
C TYR A 124 -1.95 3.82 1.86
N ARG A 125 -1.06 3.11 2.57
CA ARG A 125 -1.41 2.39 3.80
C ARG A 125 -1.99 3.33 4.86
N GLU A 126 -1.34 4.47 5.12
CA GLU A 126 -1.82 5.43 6.11
C GLU A 126 -3.18 6.04 5.73
N LEU A 127 -3.42 6.29 4.43
CA LEU A 127 -4.71 6.74 3.93
C LEU A 127 -5.79 5.67 4.08
N ARG A 128 -5.46 4.40 3.83
CA ARG A 128 -6.40 3.27 4.05
C ARG A 128 -6.77 3.11 5.52
N LEU A 129 -5.82 3.31 6.44
CA LEU A 129 -6.11 3.31 7.87
C LEU A 129 -7.04 4.46 8.27
N LEU A 130 -6.76 5.67 7.77
CA LEU A 130 -7.63 6.82 7.99
C LEU A 130 -9.04 6.62 7.39
N GLU A 131 -9.13 6.04 6.19
CA GLU A 131 -10.40 5.72 5.55
C GLU A 131 -11.19 4.68 6.37
N LEU A 132 -10.53 3.66 6.93
CA LEU A 132 -11.18 2.70 7.84
C LEU A 132 -11.75 3.41 9.08
N ASP A 133 -11.04 4.38 9.64
CA ASP A 133 -11.54 5.17 10.77
C ASP A 133 -12.75 6.03 10.38
N VAL A 134 -12.76 6.60 9.16
CA VAL A 134 -13.91 7.31 8.58
C VAL A 134 -15.11 6.39 8.44
N LEU A 135 -14.91 5.18 7.90
CA LEU A 135 -15.98 4.19 7.71
C LEU A 135 -16.57 3.73 9.05
N ARG A 136 -15.73 3.52 10.07
CA ARG A 136 -16.18 3.17 11.43
C ARG A 136 -17.01 4.29 12.05
N ALA A 137 -16.53 5.53 12.00
CA ALA A 137 -17.26 6.68 12.52
C ALA A 137 -18.62 6.86 11.81
N ALA A 138 -18.68 6.62 10.50
CA ALA A 138 -19.93 6.64 9.76
C ALA A 138 -20.90 5.55 10.22
N ALA A 139 -20.42 4.33 10.45
CA ALA A 139 -21.25 3.22 10.93
C ALA A 139 -21.83 3.49 12.34
N GLU A 140 -21.02 4.09 13.23
CA GLU A 140 -21.43 4.51 14.57
C GLU A 140 -22.57 5.55 14.52
N LEU A 141 -22.45 6.56 13.66
CA LEU A 141 -23.47 7.60 13.49
C LEU A 141 -24.79 7.08 12.90
N GLN A 142 -24.75 5.96 12.19
CA GLN A 142 -25.94 5.33 11.60
C GLN A 142 -26.69 4.43 12.60
N GLY A 143 -26.18 4.25 13.82
CA GLY A 143 -26.80 3.36 14.81
C GLY A 143 -26.57 1.88 14.53
N HIS A 144 -25.66 1.53 13.61
CA HIS A 144 -25.26 0.13 13.33
C HIS A 144 -24.27 -0.40 14.39
N ALA A 145 -24.44 -0.01 15.65
CA ALA A 145 -23.63 -0.48 16.78
C ALA A 145 -23.82 -2.00 16.96
N GLY A 146 -23.08 -2.79 16.19
CA GLY A 146 -23.19 -4.26 16.14
C GLY A 146 -22.84 -4.91 14.80
N GLN A 147 -22.78 -4.15 13.69
CA GLN A 147 -22.49 -4.71 12.37
C GLN A 147 -20.98 -4.82 12.11
N ARG A 148 -20.48 -6.06 11.96
CA ARG A 148 -19.05 -6.36 11.73
C ARG A 148 -18.57 -6.18 10.29
N SER A 149 -19.48 -5.84 9.36
CA SER A 149 -19.16 -5.53 7.97
C SER A 149 -19.62 -4.12 7.65
N VAL A 150 -18.71 -3.31 7.09
CA VAL A 150 -19.03 -1.97 6.59
C VAL A 150 -19.02 -2.06 5.07
N ASP A 151 -20.17 -1.82 4.44
CA ASP A 151 -20.27 -1.73 2.99
C ASP A 151 -19.75 -0.36 2.55
N VAL A 152 -18.59 -0.37 1.89
CA VAL A 152 -17.89 0.84 1.43
C VAL A 152 -18.68 1.59 0.35
N HIS A 153 -19.64 0.93 -0.30
CA HIS A 153 -20.48 1.52 -1.34
C HIS A 153 -21.78 2.14 -0.83
N GLN A 154 -22.10 2.00 0.47
CA GLN A 154 -23.33 2.55 1.07
C GLN A 154 -23.16 3.95 1.69
N LEU A 155 -21.99 4.57 1.51
CA LEU A 155 -21.76 5.97 1.84
C LEU A 155 -22.11 6.89 0.68
#